data_AF-A0A2N3FBA5-F1
#
_entry.id   AF-A0A2N3FBA5-F1
#
_cell.length_a   1.000
_cell.length_b   1.000
_cell.length_c   1.000
_cell.angle_alpha   90.00
_cell.angle_beta   90.00
_cell.angle_gamma   90.00
#
_symmetry.space_group_name_H-M   'P 1'
#
loop_
_entity.id
_entity.type
_entity.pdbx_description
1 polymer ?
#
loop_
_entity_poly.entity_id
_entity_poly.type
_entity_poly.pdbx_seq_one_letter_code
_entity_poly.pdbx_strand_id
1 'polypeptide(L)'
;AVDDGETAWLITETAEGLAAFLDRMRFMLRVEVADVTADWAAIGEPRGESGSAPDEAVTWVDPWPHVAPGGTSYADAASAEAEPRPWRLTLVPRAELSAAVDARIAAGARLAGTWASEALRIAAHRPRAATEVDVTTLPHELDWLRTAVHLHKGCYRGQETVAKVHNVGRPPRRLTMLHLDGSGADLPPLGAPVTLASDGTPAGRVTSVSRHHELGPIALAVLKRSTDPHATLHVAGDDGPVAASQEIIVNAEGFSADRPPKPGPTTKGLLMGKGCAADGGDMS
;
A
#
# COMPACT_ATOMS: atom_id res chain seq x y z
N ALA A 1 4.63 5.26 12.73
CA ALA A 1 4.82 5.40 14.18
C ALA A 1 6.05 6.26 14.40
N VAL A 2 6.09 7.01 15.51
CA VAL A 2 7.28 7.70 16.01
C VAL A 2 7.57 7.09 17.38
N ASP A 3 8.79 6.67 17.63
CA ASP A 3 9.16 5.93 18.85
C ASP A 3 10.49 6.47 19.36
N ASP A 4 10.50 6.96 20.60
CA ASP A 4 11.68 7.50 21.28
C ASP A 4 12.31 6.49 22.27
N GLY A 5 11.80 5.25 22.30
CA GLY A 5 12.24 4.19 23.21
C GLY A 5 11.47 4.15 24.54
N GLU A 6 10.75 5.20 24.90
CA GLU A 6 9.86 5.24 26.07
C GLU A 6 8.39 5.33 25.64
N THR A 7 8.08 6.14 24.63
CA THR A 7 6.74 6.40 24.08
C THR A 7 6.70 6.13 22.58
N ALA A 8 5.75 5.29 22.17
CA ALA A 8 5.45 5.06 20.76
C ALA A 8 4.15 5.75 20.35
N TRP A 9 4.26 6.76 19.47
CA TRP A 9 3.15 7.48 18.87
C TRP A 9 2.63 6.76 17.63
N LEU A 10 1.36 6.34 17.66
CA LEU A 10 0.67 5.68 16.57
C LEU A 10 -0.38 6.63 15.98
N ILE A 11 -0.13 7.10 14.75
CA ILE A 11 -1.06 7.96 14.02
C ILE A 11 -1.91 7.07 13.10
N THR A 12 -3.24 7.14 13.27
CA THR A 12 -4.20 6.27 12.55
C THR A 12 -5.52 7.00 12.32
N GLU A 13 -6.26 6.56 11.30
CA GLU A 13 -7.63 7.00 11.02
C GLU A 13 -8.68 6.28 11.91
N THR A 14 -8.25 5.30 12.71
CA THR A 14 -9.12 4.43 13.53
C THR A 14 -8.63 4.32 14.99
N ALA A 15 -8.35 5.46 15.63
CA ALA A 15 -7.70 5.53 16.95
C ALA A 15 -8.39 4.66 18.01
N GLU A 16 -9.70 4.84 18.21
CA GLU A 16 -10.49 4.07 19.18
C GLU A 16 -10.38 2.55 18.93
N GLY A 17 -10.54 2.13 17.67
CA GLY A 17 -10.48 0.72 17.29
C GLY A 17 -9.10 0.11 17.49
N LEU A 18 -8.04 0.86 17.18
CA LEU A 18 -6.65 0.44 17.39
C LEU A 18 -6.32 0.37 18.88
N ALA A 19 -6.71 1.37 19.68
CA ALA A 19 -6.51 1.39 21.13
C ALA A 19 -7.17 0.17 21.78
N ALA A 20 -8.45 -0.08 21.48
CA ALA A 20 -9.18 -1.24 21.97
C ALA A 20 -8.52 -2.57 21.55
N PHE A 21 -7.95 -2.65 20.35
CA PHE A 21 -7.20 -3.84 19.93
C PHE A 21 -5.91 -4.02 20.74
N LEU A 22 -5.11 -2.97 20.91
CA LEU A 22 -3.85 -3.02 21.65
C LEU A 22 -4.07 -3.36 23.13
N ASP A 23 -5.12 -2.82 23.74
CA ASP A 23 -5.50 -3.15 25.13
C ASP A 23 -5.78 -4.64 25.31
N ARG A 24 -6.47 -5.27 24.35
CA ARG A 24 -6.70 -6.73 24.37
C ARG A 24 -5.41 -7.54 24.19
N MET A 25 -4.37 -6.96 23.61
CA MET A 25 -3.08 -7.62 23.35
C MET A 25 -2.07 -7.43 24.49
N ARG A 26 -2.35 -6.56 25.46
CA ARG A 26 -1.50 -6.28 26.62
C ARG A 26 -1.56 -7.43 27.63
N PHE A 27 -0.89 -8.54 27.33
CA PHE A 27 -0.65 -9.61 28.29
C PHE A 27 0.77 -9.49 28.84
N MET A 28 0.92 -9.29 30.16
CA MET A 28 2.19 -9.29 30.91
C MET A 28 3.20 -8.16 30.60
N LEU A 29 2.95 -7.31 29.60
CA LEU A 29 3.83 -6.18 29.25
C LEU A 29 3.49 -4.92 30.06
N ARG A 30 4.52 -4.19 30.49
CA ARG A 30 4.41 -2.87 31.14
C ARG A 30 4.24 -1.77 30.09
N VAL A 31 3.08 -1.73 29.46
CA VAL A 31 2.73 -0.68 28.49
C VAL A 31 1.38 -0.09 28.83
N GLU A 32 1.22 1.21 28.59
CA GLU A 32 -0.05 1.92 28.71
C GLU A 32 -0.49 2.37 27.32
N VAL A 33 -1.75 2.16 27.00
CA VAL A 33 -2.35 2.59 25.74
C VAL A 33 -3.26 3.76 26.07
N ALA A 34 -3.04 4.90 25.42
CA ALA A 34 -3.87 6.09 25.58
C ALA A 34 -4.33 6.58 24.21
N ASP A 35 -5.65 6.73 24.04
CA ASP A 35 -6.20 7.49 22.92
C ASP A 35 -6.16 8.98 23.28
N VAL A 36 -5.17 9.67 22.71
CA VAL A 36 -4.94 11.11 22.92
C VAL A 36 -5.45 11.95 21.75
N THR A 37 -6.36 11.41 20.93
CA THR A 37 -6.89 12.09 19.75
C THR A 37 -7.52 13.44 20.08
N ALA A 38 -8.17 13.56 21.24
CA ALA A 38 -8.78 14.82 21.67
C ALA A 38 -7.75 15.89 22.04
N ASP A 39 -6.57 15.51 22.54
CA ASP A 39 -5.56 16.43 23.06
C ASP A 39 -4.57 16.89 21.98
N TRP A 40 -4.46 16.16 20.87
CA TRP A 40 -3.49 16.42 19.81
C TRP A 40 -4.14 16.66 18.45
N ALA A 41 -3.55 17.56 17.68
CA ALA A 41 -3.88 17.78 16.28
C ALA A 41 -2.66 17.46 15.40
N ALA A 42 -2.90 17.01 14.16
CA ALA A 42 -1.84 16.74 13.18
C ALA A 42 -1.85 17.81 12.08
N ILE A 43 -0.68 18.41 11.83
CA ILE A 43 -0.46 19.32 10.70
C ILE A 43 0.25 18.53 9.59
N GLY A 44 -0.37 18.45 8.42
CA GLY A 44 0.19 17.79 7.25
C GLY A 44 1.06 18.75 6.42
N GLU A 45 2.28 18.33 6.10
CA GLU A 45 3.25 19.16 5.39
C GLU A 45 3.88 18.36 4.23
N PRO A 46 4.05 18.96 3.04
CA PRO A 46 4.68 18.32 1.89
C PRO A 46 6.21 18.29 2.03
N ARG A 47 6.72 17.65 3.09
CA ARG A 47 8.15 17.54 3.43
C ARG A 47 8.50 16.10 3.76
N GLY A 48 9.65 15.64 3.26
CA GLY A 48 10.13 14.26 3.40
C GLY A 48 11.17 14.08 4.52
N GLU A 49 11.32 15.08 5.39
CA GLU A 49 12.31 15.09 6.46
C GLU A 49 11.64 15.42 7.79
N SER A 50 12.12 14.78 8.86
CA SER A 50 11.91 15.31 10.20
C SER A 50 12.69 16.62 10.32
N GLY A 51 12.26 17.51 11.21
CA GLY A 51 13.14 18.56 11.67
C GLY A 51 14.40 17.98 12.34
N SER A 52 15.30 18.90 12.68
CA SER A 52 16.59 18.61 13.31
C SER A 52 16.73 19.30 14.67
N ALA A 53 15.63 19.84 15.19
CA ALA A 53 15.62 20.57 16.46
C ALA A 53 15.48 19.59 17.64
N PRO A 54 16.19 19.79 18.77
CA PRO A 54 16.08 18.95 19.96
C PRO A 54 14.67 18.91 20.57
N ASP A 55 13.92 20.02 20.46
CA ASP A 55 12.54 20.16 20.94
C ASP A 55 11.53 20.03 19.78
N GLU A 56 11.86 19.26 18.74
CA GLU A 56 10.92 19.06 17.66
C GLU A 56 9.67 18.35 18.17
N ALA A 57 8.52 18.90 17.80
CA ALA A 57 7.24 18.23 17.92
C ALA A 57 7.31 16.80 17.36
N VAL A 58 6.46 15.92 17.88
CA VAL A 58 6.38 14.53 17.39
C VAL A 58 5.99 14.54 15.91
N THR A 59 6.96 14.20 15.05
CA THR A 59 6.81 14.26 13.59
C THR A 59 6.92 12.87 12.99
N TRP A 60 5.84 12.40 12.37
CA TRP A 60 5.86 11.20 11.55
C TRP A 60 6.15 11.56 10.11
N VAL A 61 7.25 11.05 9.57
CA VAL A 61 7.57 11.16 8.14
C VAL A 61 7.00 9.96 7.41
N ASP A 62 6.35 10.21 6.28
CA ASP A 62 5.83 9.16 5.42
C ASP A 62 6.99 8.38 4.76
N PRO A 63 7.19 7.08 5.06
CA PRO A 63 8.27 6.30 4.48
C PRO A 63 8.01 5.89 3.02
N TRP A 64 6.88 6.22 2.42
CA TRP A 64 6.57 5.82 1.04
C TRP A 64 7.17 6.78 0.01
N PRO A 65 7.67 6.28 -1.13
CA PRO A 65 7.70 4.89 -1.59
C PRO A 65 9.08 4.25 -1.34
N HIS A 66 9.66 4.34 -0.14
CA HIS A 66 10.90 3.63 0.20
C HIS A 66 10.64 2.23 0.76
N VAL A 67 11.47 1.26 0.36
CA VAL A 67 11.41 -0.10 0.91
C VAL A 67 12.15 -0.06 2.24
N ALA A 68 11.40 -0.17 3.34
CA ALA A 68 11.94 -0.21 4.69
C ALA A 68 12.76 -1.49 4.91
N PRO A 69 13.69 -1.50 5.87
CA PRO A 69 14.46 -2.69 6.22
C PRO A 69 13.58 -3.92 6.46
N GLY A 70 13.92 -5.03 5.80
CA GLY A 70 13.18 -6.29 5.88
C GLY A 70 11.85 -6.30 5.12
N GLY A 71 11.50 -5.22 4.42
CA GLY A 71 10.38 -5.16 3.48
C GLY A 71 10.77 -5.58 2.06
N THR A 72 9.77 -5.67 1.20
CA THR A 72 9.93 -5.90 -0.24
C THR A 72 8.81 -5.19 -1.01
N SER A 73 8.91 -5.13 -2.33
CA SER A 73 7.91 -4.49 -3.17
C SER A 73 7.34 -5.43 -4.24
N TYR A 74 6.03 -5.31 -4.45
CA TYR A 74 5.20 -5.85 -5.53
C TYR A 74 4.89 -4.78 -6.59
N ALA A 75 5.54 -3.61 -6.50
CA ALA A 75 5.40 -2.55 -7.48
C ALA A 75 5.78 -3.05 -8.88
N ASP A 76 5.09 -2.54 -9.90
CA ASP A 76 5.52 -2.67 -11.28
C ASP A 76 6.76 -1.82 -11.53
N ALA A 77 7.65 -2.24 -12.43
CA ALA A 77 8.87 -1.48 -12.73
C ALA A 77 8.56 -0.07 -13.25
N ALA A 78 7.49 0.10 -14.03
CA ALA A 78 7.06 1.40 -14.52
C ALA A 78 6.47 2.30 -13.41
N SER A 79 5.94 1.70 -12.33
CA SER A 79 5.39 2.47 -11.20
C SER A 79 6.45 3.17 -10.35
N ALA A 80 7.75 2.89 -10.58
CA ALA A 80 8.86 3.61 -9.96
C ALA A 80 8.95 5.07 -10.42
N GLU A 81 8.24 5.45 -11.49
CA GLU A 81 8.15 6.81 -12.03
C GLU A 81 7.05 7.66 -11.39
N ALA A 82 6.30 7.11 -10.42
CA ALA A 82 5.24 7.83 -9.71
C ALA A 82 5.75 9.14 -9.09
N GLU A 83 4.89 10.16 -9.07
CA GLU A 83 5.26 11.47 -8.52
C GLU A 83 5.66 11.32 -7.04
N PRO A 84 6.87 11.77 -6.65
CA PRO A 84 7.27 11.73 -5.26
C PRO A 84 6.38 12.66 -4.45
N ARG A 85 5.76 12.12 -3.39
CA ARG A 85 5.01 12.89 -2.41
C ARG A 85 5.75 12.91 -1.08
N PRO A 86 6.73 13.81 -0.90
CA PRO A 86 7.29 14.06 0.43
C PRO A 86 6.14 14.46 1.35
N TRP A 87 5.96 13.75 2.45
CA TRP A 87 4.87 14.01 3.37
C TRP A 87 5.26 13.72 4.81
N ARG A 88 4.80 14.57 5.72
CA ARG A 88 4.90 14.34 7.15
C ARG A 88 3.66 14.83 7.88
N LEU A 89 3.46 14.30 9.08
CA LEU A 89 2.46 14.73 10.04
C LEU A 89 3.19 15.18 11.31
N THR A 90 3.06 16.46 11.65
CA THR A 90 3.61 17.05 12.87
C THR A 90 2.49 17.18 13.89
N LEU A 91 2.63 16.54 15.06
CA LEU A 91 1.64 16.60 16.13
C LEU A 91 1.86 17.85 16.99
N VAL A 92 0.79 18.58 17.24
CA VAL A 92 0.76 19.74 18.15
C VAL A 92 -0.35 19.58 19.16
N PRO A 93 -0.22 20.12 20.39
CA PRO A 93 -1.35 20.22 21.30
C PRO A 93 -2.53 20.89 20.59
N ARG A 94 -3.72 20.30 20.69
CA ARG A 94 -4.89 20.75 19.94
C ARG A 94 -5.24 22.20 20.25
N ALA A 95 -5.05 22.63 21.51
CA ALA A 95 -5.26 24.01 21.94
C ALA A 95 -4.32 25.01 21.24
N GLU A 96 -3.16 24.55 20.75
CA GLU A 96 -2.15 25.38 20.09
C GLU A 96 -2.22 25.33 18.56
N LEU A 97 -3.15 24.54 17.99
CA LEU A 97 -3.24 24.32 16.54
C LEU A 97 -3.29 25.64 15.75
N SER A 98 -4.10 26.60 16.18
CA SER A 98 -4.21 27.90 15.49
C SER A 98 -2.87 28.63 15.48
N ALA A 99 -2.22 28.75 16.63
CA ALA A 99 -0.93 29.43 16.74
C ALA A 99 0.16 28.72 15.94
N ALA A 100 0.16 27.38 15.93
CA ALA A 100 1.11 26.57 15.17
C ALA A 100 0.92 26.72 13.64
N VAL A 101 -0.33 26.92 13.19
CA VAL A 101 -0.65 27.23 11.78
C VAL A 101 -0.24 28.66 11.44
N ASP A 102 -0.58 29.63 12.28
CA ASP A 102 -0.24 31.04 12.08
C ASP A 102 1.28 31.25 11.99
N ALA A 103 2.05 30.57 12.86
CA ALA A 103 3.51 30.60 12.82
C ALA A 103 4.08 30.09 11.49
N ARG A 104 3.48 29.03 10.91
CA ARG A 104 3.88 28.50 9.60
C ARG A 104 3.56 29.46 8.47
N ILE A 105 2.39 30.10 8.51
CA ILE A 105 1.98 31.11 7.54
C ILE A 105 2.92 32.33 7.60
N ALA A 106 3.25 32.79 8.81
CA ALA A 106 4.23 33.86 9.03
C ALA A 106 5.63 33.50 8.50
N ALA A 107 5.99 32.22 8.54
CA ALA A 107 7.22 31.68 7.95
C ALA A 107 7.12 31.41 6.42
N GLY A 108 6.00 31.78 5.78
CA GLY A 108 5.80 31.70 4.32
C GLY A 108 5.05 30.47 3.81
N ALA A 109 4.54 29.59 4.69
CA ALA A 109 3.70 28.48 4.27
C ALA A 109 2.34 28.97 3.75
N ARG A 110 1.70 28.16 2.90
CA ARG A 110 0.34 28.39 2.40
C ARG A 110 -0.56 27.23 2.77
N LEU A 111 -1.78 27.54 3.17
CA LEU A 111 -2.80 26.52 3.39
C LEU A 111 -3.25 25.94 2.06
N ALA A 112 -3.46 24.62 2.04
CA ALA A 112 -4.03 23.90 0.92
C ALA A 112 -5.22 23.05 1.41
N GLY A 113 -6.22 22.89 0.55
CA GLY A 113 -7.37 22.03 0.83
C GLY A 113 -6.97 20.55 0.88
N THR A 114 -7.77 19.75 1.58
CA THR A 114 -7.55 18.30 1.71
C THR A 114 -7.63 17.57 0.36
N TRP A 115 -8.43 18.07 -0.58
CA TRP A 115 -8.54 17.53 -1.94
C TRP A 115 -7.22 17.58 -2.71
N ALA A 116 -6.42 18.64 -2.54
CA ALA A 116 -5.11 18.75 -3.18
C ALA A 116 -4.14 17.69 -2.62
N SER A 117 -4.12 17.53 -1.29
CA SER A 117 -3.31 16.48 -0.65
C SER A 117 -3.75 15.08 -1.05
N GLU A 118 -5.06 14.87 -1.25
CA GLU A 118 -5.62 13.60 -1.69
C GLU A 118 -5.28 13.28 -3.15
N ALA A 119 -5.37 14.26 -4.05
CA ALA A 119 -4.96 14.09 -5.45
C ALA A 119 -3.48 13.68 -5.54
N LEU A 120 -2.61 14.38 -4.82
CA LEU A 120 -1.18 14.05 -4.76
C LEU A 120 -0.93 12.67 -4.15
N ARG A 121 -1.74 12.24 -3.16
CA ARG A 121 -1.63 10.89 -2.57
C ARG A 121 -1.93 9.81 -3.60
N ILE A 122 -2.99 9.99 -4.38
CA ILE A 122 -3.40 9.06 -5.44
C ILE A 122 -2.30 9.00 -6.52
N ALA A 123 -1.82 10.16 -6.99
CA ALA A 123 -0.73 10.25 -7.98
C ALA A 123 0.58 9.62 -7.50
N ALA A 124 0.86 9.69 -6.19
CA ALA A 124 2.02 9.03 -5.58
C ALA A 124 1.80 7.54 -5.28
N HIS A 125 0.69 6.95 -5.76
CA HIS A 125 0.33 5.54 -5.58
C HIS A 125 0.18 5.08 -4.12
N ARG A 126 -0.01 6.03 -3.19
CA ARG A 126 0.05 5.78 -1.75
C ARG A 126 -1.30 5.23 -1.24
N PRO A 127 -1.40 3.96 -0.82
CA PRO A 127 -2.66 3.40 -0.32
C PRO A 127 -2.97 3.93 1.09
N ARG A 128 -4.26 4.01 1.42
CA ARG A 128 -4.81 4.47 2.70
C ARG A 128 -5.66 3.37 3.33
N ALA A 129 -5.47 3.14 4.63
CA ALA A 129 -6.18 2.09 5.35
C ALA A 129 -7.70 2.30 5.39
N ALA A 130 -8.18 3.53 5.53
CA ALA A 130 -9.62 3.78 5.57
C ALA A 130 -10.37 3.46 4.27
N THR A 131 -9.69 3.40 3.11
CA THR A 131 -10.34 3.32 1.80
C THR A 131 -9.90 2.13 0.94
N GLU A 132 -8.61 1.80 0.92
CA GLU A 132 -8.06 0.70 0.11
C GLU A 132 -8.14 -0.67 0.81
N VAL A 133 -8.42 -0.71 2.11
CA VAL A 133 -8.44 -1.96 2.91
C VAL A 133 -9.86 -2.42 3.18
N ASP A 134 -10.10 -3.71 2.99
CA ASP A 134 -11.24 -4.42 3.53
C ASP A 134 -10.79 -5.61 4.39
N VAL A 135 -11.75 -6.31 4.97
CA VAL A 135 -11.51 -7.46 5.88
C VAL A 135 -10.76 -8.63 5.22
N THR A 136 -10.66 -8.65 3.89
CA THR A 136 -9.96 -9.69 3.13
C THR A 136 -8.65 -9.22 2.51
N THR A 137 -8.29 -7.94 2.69
CA THR A 137 -7.10 -7.35 2.08
C THR A 137 -5.82 -8.01 2.56
N LEU A 138 -5.00 -8.39 1.58
CA LEU A 138 -3.63 -8.83 1.81
C LEU A 138 -2.67 -7.66 1.56
N PRO A 139 -1.65 -7.44 2.40
CA PRO A 139 -0.69 -6.34 2.22
C PRO A 139 -0.02 -6.30 0.83
N HIS A 140 0.17 -7.46 0.20
CA HIS A 140 0.72 -7.61 -1.16
C HIS A 140 -0.14 -6.97 -2.25
N GLU A 141 -1.45 -6.88 -2.04
CA GLU A 141 -2.37 -6.28 -3.01
C GLU A 141 -2.17 -4.77 -3.11
N LEU A 142 -1.58 -4.14 -2.08
CA LEU A 142 -1.42 -2.69 -1.94
C LEU A 142 0.06 -2.25 -1.95
N ASP A 143 0.99 -3.17 -2.24
CA ASP A 143 2.43 -2.96 -2.10
C ASP A 143 2.88 -2.56 -0.67
N TRP A 144 2.08 -2.84 0.36
CA TRP A 144 2.41 -2.47 1.73
C TRP A 144 3.50 -3.32 2.39
N LEU A 145 3.99 -4.36 1.71
CA LEU A 145 5.19 -5.07 2.17
C LEU A 145 6.41 -4.16 2.23
N ARG A 146 6.37 -3.05 1.49
CA ARG A 146 7.50 -2.14 1.38
C ARG A 146 7.68 -1.26 2.61
N THR A 147 6.60 -0.88 3.30
CA THR A 147 6.65 0.07 4.43
C THR A 147 6.05 -0.49 5.72
N ALA A 148 5.16 -1.49 5.65
CA ALA A 148 4.34 -1.92 6.79
C ALA A 148 4.63 -3.36 7.27
N VAL A 149 5.42 -4.13 6.52
CA VAL A 149 5.72 -5.53 6.84
C VAL A 149 7.22 -5.74 6.86
N HIS A 150 7.69 -6.52 7.83
CA HIS A 150 9.07 -6.98 7.86
C HIS A 150 9.07 -8.50 7.82
N LEU A 151 9.56 -9.06 6.72
CA LEU A 151 9.48 -10.49 6.40
C LEU A 151 10.30 -11.38 7.33
N HIS A 152 11.37 -10.83 7.91
CA HIS A 152 12.34 -11.58 8.71
C HIS A 152 12.35 -11.25 10.21
N LYS A 153 11.41 -10.44 10.70
CA LYS A 153 11.34 -10.14 12.14
C LYS A 153 10.52 -11.23 12.84
N GLY A 154 10.67 -11.31 14.15
CA GLY A 154 10.03 -12.34 15.00
C GLY A 154 8.52 -12.50 14.77
N CYS A 155 7.96 -13.56 15.35
CA CYS A 155 6.57 -13.96 15.10
C CYS A 155 5.55 -12.84 15.40
N TYR A 156 4.81 -12.40 14.38
CA TYR A 156 3.68 -11.48 14.52
C TYR A 156 2.38 -12.06 13.96
N ARG A 157 1.24 -11.57 14.45
CA ARG A 157 -0.09 -12.07 14.04
C ARG A 157 -0.30 -11.87 12.53
N GLY A 158 -0.67 -12.94 11.85
CA GLY A 158 -0.92 -12.93 10.40
C GLY A 158 0.32 -13.17 9.53
N GLN A 159 1.51 -13.34 10.12
CA GLN A 159 2.75 -13.60 9.38
C GLN A 159 2.68 -14.87 8.53
N GLU A 160 1.97 -15.92 8.96
CA GLU A 160 1.85 -17.16 8.18
C GLU A 160 1.18 -16.90 6.83
N THR A 161 0.05 -16.20 6.82
CA THR A 161 -0.63 -15.79 5.58
C THR A 161 0.28 -14.93 4.71
N VAL A 162 1.02 -14.00 5.33
CA VAL A 162 1.95 -13.14 4.60
C VAL A 162 3.04 -13.96 3.93
N ALA A 163 3.76 -14.79 4.69
CA ALA A 163 4.84 -15.62 4.20
C ALA A 163 4.38 -16.64 3.14
N LYS A 164 3.19 -17.22 3.31
CA LYS A 164 2.61 -18.17 2.34
C LYS A 164 2.37 -17.52 0.98
N VAL A 165 1.76 -16.34 0.96
CA VAL A 165 1.49 -15.60 -0.29
C VAL A 165 2.80 -15.14 -0.94
N HIS A 166 3.75 -14.65 -0.14
CA HIS A 166 5.07 -14.25 -0.62
C HIS A 166 5.83 -15.40 -1.30
N ASN A 167 5.96 -16.54 -0.63
CA ASN A 167 6.84 -17.63 -1.06
C ASN A 167 6.23 -18.53 -2.14
N VAL A 168 4.92 -18.81 -2.04
CA VAL A 168 4.26 -19.82 -2.88
C VAL A 168 3.13 -19.22 -3.69
N GLY A 169 2.33 -18.35 -3.07
CA GLY A 169 1.09 -17.84 -3.65
C GLY A 169 1.25 -16.67 -4.62
N ARG A 170 0.09 -16.11 -4.95
CA ARG A 170 -0.11 -14.83 -5.62
C ARG A 170 -1.29 -14.11 -4.95
N PRO A 171 -1.26 -12.78 -4.78
CA PRO A 171 -2.40 -12.05 -4.22
C PRO A 171 -3.59 -12.15 -5.20
N PRO A 172 -4.85 -12.27 -4.76
CA PRO A 172 -5.98 -12.37 -5.70
C PRO A 172 -6.33 -11.03 -6.36
N ARG A 173 -5.91 -9.90 -5.77
CA ARG A 173 -6.16 -8.55 -6.28
C ARG A 173 -4.86 -7.75 -6.44
N ARG A 174 -4.98 -6.56 -7.01
CA ARG A 174 -3.90 -5.57 -7.16
C ARG A 174 -4.48 -4.17 -7.05
N LEU A 175 -3.71 -3.27 -6.44
CA LEU A 175 -3.95 -1.83 -6.51
C LEU A 175 -3.50 -1.34 -7.89
N THR A 176 -4.33 -0.49 -8.49
CA THR A 176 -4.14 0.08 -9.82
C THR A 176 -4.62 1.54 -9.77
N MET A 177 -3.87 2.44 -10.38
CA MET A 177 -4.38 3.80 -10.63
C MET A 177 -5.20 3.80 -11.92
N LEU A 178 -6.32 4.50 -11.91
CA LEU A 178 -7.18 4.69 -13.07
C LEU A 178 -7.10 6.15 -13.49
N HIS A 179 -6.78 6.38 -14.77
CA HIS A 179 -6.99 7.67 -15.41
C HIS A 179 -8.40 7.68 -15.97
N LEU A 180 -9.26 8.54 -15.43
CA LEU A 180 -10.67 8.59 -15.78
C LEU A 180 -10.88 9.63 -16.88
N ASP A 181 -11.78 9.33 -17.83
CA ASP A 181 -12.19 10.31 -18.82
C ASP A 181 -12.78 11.56 -18.13
N GLY A 182 -12.18 12.72 -18.40
CA GLY A 182 -12.53 14.00 -17.80
C GLY A 182 -13.59 14.79 -18.57
N SER A 183 -14.25 14.17 -19.54
CA SER A 183 -15.34 14.80 -20.31
C SER A 183 -16.57 15.12 -19.44
N GLY A 184 -16.81 14.33 -18.39
CA GLY A 184 -17.87 14.54 -17.41
C GLY A 184 -17.50 15.56 -16.32
N ALA A 185 -18.51 16.19 -15.73
CA ALA A 185 -18.31 17.14 -14.64
C ALA A 185 -17.98 16.43 -13.31
N ASP A 186 -18.63 15.29 -13.05
CA ASP A 186 -18.62 14.61 -11.76
C ASP A 186 -17.60 13.46 -11.70
N LEU A 187 -17.03 13.29 -10.51
CA LEU A 187 -16.16 12.15 -10.21
C LEU A 187 -17.02 10.96 -9.77
N PRO A 188 -16.68 9.72 -10.15
CA PRO A 188 -17.43 8.54 -9.71
C PRO A 188 -17.38 8.40 -8.18
N PRO A 189 -18.43 7.86 -7.54
CA PRO A 189 -18.47 7.72 -6.09
C PRO A 189 -17.44 6.71 -5.56
N LEU A 190 -17.06 6.84 -4.29
CA LEU A 190 -16.26 5.83 -3.61
C LEU A 190 -16.98 4.49 -3.59
N GLY A 191 -16.27 3.41 -3.89
CA GLY A 191 -16.84 2.07 -4.01
C GLY A 191 -17.49 1.77 -5.37
N ALA A 192 -17.47 2.72 -6.31
CA ALA A 192 -18.01 2.51 -7.66
C ALA A 192 -17.47 1.21 -8.29
N PRO A 193 -18.35 0.32 -8.79
CA PRO A 193 -17.94 -0.88 -9.50
C PRO A 193 -17.10 -0.56 -10.74
N VAL A 194 -16.08 -1.36 -10.96
CA VAL A 194 -15.23 -1.31 -12.16
C VAL A 194 -15.48 -2.57 -12.98
N THR A 195 -15.72 -2.42 -14.28
CA THR A 195 -16.00 -3.50 -15.23
C THR A 195 -15.12 -3.40 -16.48
N LEU A 196 -14.90 -4.50 -17.20
CA LEU A 196 -14.29 -4.46 -18.53
C LEU A 196 -15.21 -3.73 -19.52
N ALA A 197 -14.65 -2.81 -20.31
CA ALA A 197 -15.43 -2.09 -21.32
C ALA A 197 -15.92 -3.00 -22.46
N SER A 198 -15.23 -4.12 -22.70
CA SER A 198 -15.52 -5.07 -23.79
C SER A 198 -16.81 -5.87 -23.58
N ASP A 199 -17.09 -6.29 -22.35
CA ASP A 199 -18.15 -7.26 -22.06
C ASP A 199 -18.87 -7.03 -20.72
N GLY A 200 -18.51 -5.99 -19.97
CA GLY A 200 -19.11 -5.67 -18.67
C GLY A 200 -18.68 -6.59 -17.53
N THR A 201 -17.68 -7.48 -17.73
CA THR A 201 -17.21 -8.39 -16.68
C THR A 201 -16.71 -7.60 -15.47
N PRO A 202 -17.14 -7.94 -14.24
CA PRO A 202 -16.67 -7.26 -13.02
C PRO A 202 -15.16 -7.41 -12.83
N ALA A 203 -14.47 -6.28 -12.72
CA ALA A 203 -13.02 -6.17 -12.59
C ALA A 203 -12.59 -5.71 -11.19
N GLY A 204 -13.38 -4.93 -10.46
CA GLY A 204 -13.01 -4.43 -9.13
C GLY A 204 -13.89 -3.30 -8.64
N ARG A 205 -13.33 -2.42 -7.81
CA ARG A 205 -13.99 -1.21 -7.32
C ARG A 205 -13.02 -0.04 -7.16
N VAL A 206 -13.53 1.18 -7.32
CA VAL A 206 -12.82 2.41 -6.93
C VAL A 206 -12.75 2.49 -5.40
N THR A 207 -11.57 2.84 -4.88
CA THR A 207 -11.33 3.01 -3.45
C THR A 207 -11.01 4.45 -3.08
N SER A 208 -10.39 5.22 -3.99
CA SER A 208 -10.14 6.65 -3.82
C SER A 208 -10.29 7.37 -5.15
N VAL A 209 -10.71 8.63 -5.15
CA VAL A 209 -10.91 9.42 -6.37
C VAL A 209 -10.67 10.90 -6.07
N SER A 210 -10.00 11.60 -6.99
CA SER A 210 -9.79 13.04 -6.91
C SER A 210 -9.48 13.63 -8.29
N ARG A 211 -9.46 14.95 -8.39
CA ARG A 211 -9.02 15.67 -9.60
C ARG A 211 -7.61 16.22 -9.39
N HIS A 212 -6.64 15.63 -10.06
CA HIS A 212 -5.26 16.11 -10.10
C HIS A 212 -5.14 17.34 -11.00
N HIS A 213 -4.24 18.25 -10.66
CA HIS A 213 -4.06 19.49 -11.42
C HIS A 213 -3.44 19.25 -12.80
N GLU A 214 -2.61 18.20 -12.95
CA GLU A 214 -1.97 17.83 -14.22
C GLU A 214 -2.60 16.59 -14.88
N LEU A 215 -2.93 15.57 -14.09
CA LEU A 215 -3.42 14.29 -14.60
C LEU A 215 -4.95 14.31 -14.84
N GLY A 216 -5.64 15.35 -14.38
CA GLY A 216 -7.10 15.40 -14.40
C GLY A 216 -7.71 14.39 -13.41
N PRO A 217 -8.92 13.87 -13.69
CA PRO A 217 -9.59 12.88 -12.85
C PRO A 217 -8.81 11.56 -12.73
N ILE A 218 -8.37 11.24 -11.52
CA ILE A 218 -7.64 10.01 -11.20
C ILE A 218 -8.28 9.28 -10.02
N ALA A 219 -8.13 7.97 -10.01
CA ALA A 219 -8.63 7.12 -8.93
C ALA A 219 -7.64 6.01 -8.56
N LEU A 220 -7.67 5.58 -7.30
CA LEU A 220 -7.16 4.25 -6.93
C LEU A 220 -8.32 3.25 -7.02
N ALA A 221 -8.02 2.07 -7.55
CA ALA A 221 -8.93 0.95 -7.58
C ALA A 221 -8.23 -0.34 -7.17
N VAL A 222 -8.97 -1.21 -6.49
CA VAL A 222 -8.53 -2.58 -6.22
C VAL A 222 -9.21 -3.48 -7.24
N LEU A 223 -8.41 -4.02 -8.15
CA LEU A 223 -8.85 -4.86 -9.26
C LEU A 223 -8.51 -6.32 -9.01
N LYS A 224 -9.30 -7.24 -9.56
CA LYS A 224 -8.95 -8.66 -9.69
C LYS A 224 -7.61 -8.77 -10.41
N ARG A 225 -6.72 -9.62 -9.90
CA ARG A 225 -5.41 -9.83 -10.51
C ARG A 225 -5.50 -10.36 -11.94
N SER A 226 -6.55 -11.11 -12.26
CA SER A 226 -6.80 -11.66 -13.59
C SER A 226 -7.24 -10.62 -14.63
N THR A 227 -7.57 -9.39 -14.22
CA THR A 227 -7.93 -8.31 -15.15
C THR A 227 -6.75 -8.03 -16.07
N ASP A 228 -6.98 -8.00 -17.38
CA ASP A 228 -5.95 -7.64 -18.37
C ASP A 228 -5.45 -6.20 -18.09
N PRO A 229 -4.15 -5.98 -17.86
CA PRO A 229 -3.61 -4.64 -17.58
C PRO A 229 -3.74 -3.65 -18.73
N HIS A 230 -3.97 -4.12 -19.97
CA HIS A 230 -4.14 -3.26 -21.15
C HIS A 230 -5.61 -3.04 -21.53
N ALA A 231 -6.55 -3.69 -20.85
CA ALA A 231 -7.96 -3.51 -21.14
C ALA A 231 -8.46 -2.13 -20.69
N THR A 232 -9.28 -1.51 -21.53
CA THR A 232 -10.10 -0.36 -21.14
C THR A 232 -11.16 -0.80 -20.15
N LEU A 233 -11.34 0.01 -19.10
CA LEU A 233 -12.31 -0.22 -18.05
C LEU A 233 -13.43 0.80 -18.12
N HIS A 234 -14.58 0.44 -17.57
CA HIS A 234 -15.66 1.36 -17.23
C HIS A 234 -15.81 1.41 -15.71
N VAL A 235 -15.93 2.62 -15.17
CA VAL A 235 -16.28 2.89 -13.79
C VAL A 235 -17.72 3.38 -13.74
N ALA A 236 -18.55 2.81 -12.86
CA ALA A 236 -19.91 3.31 -12.69
C ALA A 236 -19.89 4.76 -12.15
N GLY A 237 -20.49 5.68 -12.90
CA GLY A 237 -20.73 7.07 -12.49
C GLY A 237 -22.23 7.38 -12.51
N ASP A 238 -22.60 8.52 -11.92
CA ASP A 238 -24.00 8.94 -11.78
C ASP A 238 -24.63 9.28 -13.14
N ASP A 239 -23.85 9.85 -14.06
CA ASP A 239 -24.26 10.18 -15.44
C ASP A 239 -23.98 9.05 -16.45
N GLY A 240 -23.63 7.86 -15.97
CA GLY A 240 -23.28 6.70 -16.78
C GLY A 240 -21.83 6.22 -16.58
N PRO A 241 -21.41 5.20 -17.36
CA PRO A 241 -20.08 4.63 -17.21
C PRO A 241 -19.00 5.61 -17.68
N VAL A 242 -18.00 5.84 -16.83
CA VAL A 242 -16.81 6.64 -17.13
C VAL A 242 -15.72 5.71 -17.66
N ALA A 243 -15.21 5.99 -18.86
CA ALA A 243 -14.08 5.25 -19.41
C ALA A 243 -12.81 5.49 -18.61
N ALA A 244 -12.01 4.44 -18.44
CA ALA A 244 -10.77 4.51 -17.67
C ALA A 244 -9.66 3.65 -18.28
N SER A 245 -8.45 4.19 -18.32
CA SER A 245 -7.23 3.43 -18.58
C SER A 245 -6.54 3.06 -17.27
N GLN A 246 -5.72 2.00 -17.31
CA GLN A 246 -5.01 1.48 -16.14
C GLN A 246 -3.56 1.95 -16.13
N GLU A 247 -3.10 2.41 -14.98
CA GLU A 247 -1.69 2.51 -14.62
C GLU A 247 -1.38 1.50 -13.52
N ILE A 248 -0.47 0.58 -13.82
CA ILE A 248 -0.17 -0.56 -12.96
C ILE A 248 0.69 -0.07 -11.80
N ILE A 249 0.15 -0.13 -10.58
CA ILE A 249 0.92 0.09 -9.35
C ILE A 249 1.52 -1.22 -8.89
N VAL A 250 0.66 -2.19 -8.54
CA VAL A 250 1.07 -3.54 -8.18
C VAL A 250 1.11 -4.41 -9.43
N ASN A 251 2.26 -5.02 -9.73
CA ASN A 251 2.46 -5.80 -10.96
C ASN A 251 1.38 -6.86 -11.14
N ALA A 252 1.05 -7.20 -12.37
CA ALA A 252 0.01 -8.19 -12.67
C ALA A 252 0.44 -9.63 -12.34
N GLU A 253 1.74 -9.92 -12.40
CA GLU A 253 2.30 -11.28 -12.25
C GLU A 253 2.12 -11.86 -10.84
N GLY A 254 2.14 -11.00 -9.81
CA GLY A 254 1.91 -11.37 -8.41
C GLY A 254 3.17 -11.85 -7.70
N PHE A 255 4.31 -11.31 -8.08
CA PHE A 255 5.62 -11.62 -7.50
C PHE A 255 6.28 -10.36 -6.97
N SER A 256 7.02 -10.49 -5.87
CA SER A 256 7.87 -9.39 -5.39
C SER A 256 9.14 -9.29 -6.23
N ALA A 257 9.76 -8.11 -6.21
CA ALA A 257 11.02 -7.85 -6.91
C ALA A 257 12.18 -8.77 -6.46
N ASP A 258 12.14 -9.25 -5.22
CA ASP A 258 13.17 -10.12 -4.62
C ASP A 258 12.83 -11.62 -4.67
N ARG A 259 11.70 -12.01 -5.28
CA ARG A 259 11.31 -13.43 -5.31
C ARG A 259 12.34 -14.22 -6.12
N PRO A 260 12.92 -15.30 -5.56
CA PRO A 260 13.86 -16.14 -6.30
C PRO A 260 13.18 -16.72 -7.55
N PRO A 261 13.91 -16.85 -8.68
CA PRO A 261 13.37 -17.49 -9.87
C PRO A 261 12.93 -18.92 -9.53
N LYS A 262 11.87 -19.38 -10.21
CA LYS A 262 11.41 -20.76 -10.09
C LYS A 262 12.60 -21.69 -10.30
N PRO A 263 12.87 -22.67 -9.41
CA PRO A 263 13.87 -23.69 -9.70
C PRO A 263 13.57 -24.29 -11.07
N GLY A 264 14.59 -24.36 -11.93
CA GLY A 264 14.47 -24.97 -13.24
C GLY A 264 13.91 -26.40 -13.13
N PRO A 265 13.37 -26.97 -14.22
CA PRO A 265 12.80 -28.31 -14.19
C PRO A 265 13.83 -29.28 -13.60
N THR A 266 13.56 -29.78 -12.40
CA THR A 266 14.35 -30.86 -11.83
C THR A 266 14.14 -32.06 -12.73
N THR A 267 15.20 -32.51 -13.39
CA THR A 267 15.16 -33.71 -14.22
C THR A 267 14.85 -34.89 -13.31
N LYS A 268 13.58 -35.26 -13.21
CA LYS A 268 13.16 -36.50 -12.54
C LYS A 268 13.71 -37.66 -13.37
N GLY A 269 14.72 -38.34 -12.83
CA GLY A 269 15.08 -39.70 -13.20
C GLY A 269 16.06 -39.84 -14.37
N LEU A 270 17.36 -39.77 -14.08
CA LEU A 270 18.38 -40.47 -14.86
C LEU A 270 19.31 -41.27 -13.96
N LEU A 271 18.73 -42.15 -13.15
CA LEU A 271 19.41 -43.22 -12.43
C LEU A 271 18.50 -44.46 -12.43
N MET A 272 18.08 -44.90 -13.62
CA MET A 272 17.76 -46.31 -13.83
C MET A 272 19.04 -46.95 -14.36
N GLY A 273 19.77 -47.60 -13.45
CA GLY A 273 20.97 -48.35 -13.76
C GLY A 273 20.69 -49.39 -14.84
N LYS A 274 21.53 -49.37 -15.88
CA LYS A 274 21.64 -50.42 -16.88
C LYS A 274 21.85 -51.77 -16.19
N GLY A 275 21.06 -52.77 -16.57
CA GLY A 275 21.26 -54.15 -16.17
C GLY A 275 22.67 -54.62 -16.53
N CYS A 276 23.36 -55.23 -15.57
CA CYS A 276 24.49 -56.10 -15.85
C CYS A 276 23.96 -57.36 -16.52
N ALA A 277 24.20 -57.50 -17.82
CA ALA A 277 24.32 -58.80 -18.45
C ALA A 277 25.68 -59.38 -18.02
N ALA A 278 25.67 -60.49 -17.30
CA ALA A 278 26.85 -61.31 -17.08
C ALA A 278 26.93 -62.31 -18.24
N ASP A 279 27.85 -62.05 -19.17
CA ASP A 279 28.26 -63.02 -20.17
C ASP A 279 29.04 -64.15 -19.50
N GLY A 280 28.78 -65.37 -19.96
CA GLY A 280 29.33 -66.60 -19.43
C GLY A 280 30.83 -66.74 -19.64
N GLY A 281 31.47 -67.35 -18.64
CA GLY A 281 32.74 -68.04 -18.78
C GLY A 281 32.52 -69.49 -18.36
N ASP A 282 32.54 -70.39 -19.34
CA ASP A 282 32.69 -71.83 -19.13
C ASP A 282 34.11 -72.22 -19.53
N MET A 283 34.61 -73.28 -18.90
CA MET A 283 35.77 -74.13 -19.21
C MET A 283 36.88 -74.22 -18.14
N SER A 284 36.96 -75.47 -17.64
CA SER A 284 37.99 -76.21 -16.88
C SER A 284 38.23 -75.85 -15.41
#